data_AF-A0A939RCA2-F1
#
_entry.id   AF-A0A939RCA2-F1
#
_cell.length_a   1.000
_cell.length_b   1.000
_cell.length_c   1.000
_cell.angle_alpha   90.00
_cell.angle_beta   90.00
_cell.angle_gamma   90.00
#
_symmetry.space_group_name_H-M   'P 1'
#
loop_
_entity.id
_entity.type
_entity.pdbx_description
1 polymer ?
#
loop_
_entity_poly.entity_id
_entity_poly.type
_entity_poly.pdbx_seq_one_letter_code
_entity_poly.pdbx_strand_id
1 'polypeptide(L)'
;MYAKKNFNVKKLFKILGIIIGSLLGIIILFFFFIMITEFKPEDRTAVDVEGDDAEFDKDYFDIVTLNTGYAGLSEDMDFFMDGGEGVNPKSKEQVQDNIAGINNILDLFEPDFYFLQEVDKDSSRSYHLDETAAFKSSYNTRTYAQNYVCSWVPYPMPMIGAVDSGIMTLSKHKISSAERISLPNNISWPKSMFMLKRCMLVTRVPIKGSEKELVLVNFHLEAYDTDETKEQQNNIVMNLIKSEYEKGNYVVAGGDFKMNFPGMTKQLPYIEGDQIWRPGKLTLDMLPEGFSFAYDTSVP
;
A
#
# COMPACT_ATOMS: atom_id res chain seq x y z
N MET A 1 51.73 10.54 -45.99
CA MET A 1 51.33 11.89 -45.53
C MET A 1 50.12 11.73 -44.63
N TYR A 2 50.32 11.62 -43.31
CA TYR A 2 49.21 11.48 -42.35
C TYR A 2 48.65 12.87 -42.02
N ALA A 3 47.44 13.16 -42.48
CA ALA A 3 46.76 14.41 -42.14
C ALA A 3 46.36 14.39 -40.66
N LYS A 4 47.01 15.22 -39.83
CA LYS A 4 46.52 15.53 -38.48
C LYS A 4 45.19 16.25 -38.61
N LYS A 5 44.09 15.54 -38.32
CA LYS A 5 42.77 16.15 -38.13
C LYS A 5 42.88 17.09 -36.93
N ASN A 6 42.95 18.41 -37.17
CA ASN A 6 42.94 19.40 -36.10
C ASN A 6 41.60 19.32 -35.38
N PHE A 7 41.62 18.77 -34.17
CA PHE A 7 40.45 18.66 -33.31
C PHE A 7 40.01 20.06 -32.87
N ASN A 8 38.83 20.50 -33.31
CA ASN A 8 38.31 21.82 -32.95
C ASN A 8 37.66 21.77 -31.57
N VAL A 9 38.47 22.04 -30.56
CA VAL A 9 38.10 22.05 -29.14
C VAL A 9 36.86 22.93 -28.87
N LYS A 10 36.71 24.08 -29.53
CA LYS A 10 35.54 24.96 -29.37
C LYS A 10 34.24 24.31 -29.90
N LYS A 11 34.31 23.60 -31.03
CA LYS A 11 33.16 22.86 -31.58
C LYS A 11 32.77 21.71 -30.66
N LEU A 12 33.73 21.01 -30.06
CA LEU A 12 33.47 19.97 -29.06
C LEU A 12 32.73 20.55 -27.84
N PHE A 13 33.22 21.62 -27.22
CA PHE A 13 32.57 22.23 -26.06
C PHE A 13 31.15 22.71 -26.34
N LYS A 14 30.89 23.24 -27.55
CA LYS A 14 29.52 23.61 -27.96
C LYS A 14 28.60 22.40 -28.05
N ILE A 15 29.07 21.29 -28.65
CA ILE A 15 28.28 20.05 -28.76
C ILE A 15 28.02 19.46 -27.37
N LEU A 16 29.04 19.37 -26.51
CA LEU A 16 28.90 18.90 -25.13
C LEU A 16 27.92 19.78 -24.34
N GLY A 17 28.00 21.11 -24.49
CA GLY A 17 27.07 22.03 -23.84
C GLY A 17 25.62 21.84 -24.30
N ILE A 18 25.39 21.58 -25.60
CA ILE A 18 24.06 21.25 -26.11
C ILE A 18 23.56 19.92 -25.52
N ILE A 19 24.39 18.88 -25.51
CA ILE A 19 24.02 17.58 -24.94
C ILE A 19 23.66 17.70 -23.47
N ILE A 20 24.52 18.35 -22.66
CA ILE A 20 24.27 18.56 -21.23
C ILE A 20 23.01 19.41 -21.03
N GLY A 21 22.84 20.49 -21.80
CA GLY A 21 21.65 21.33 -21.74
C GLY A 21 20.37 20.58 -22.08
N SER A 22 20.40 19.71 -23.08
CA SER A 22 19.27 18.85 -23.45
C SER A 22 18.96 17.83 -22.35
N LEU A 23 19.96 17.19 -21.75
CA LEU A 23 19.77 16.25 -20.64
C LEU A 23 19.16 16.93 -19.42
N LEU A 24 19.66 18.12 -19.05
CA LEU A 24 19.08 18.93 -17.97
C LEU A 24 17.64 19.35 -18.30
N GLY A 25 17.37 19.72 -19.55
CA GLY A 25 16.03 20.05 -20.01
C GLY A 25 15.05 18.88 -19.84
N ILE A 26 15.46 17.66 -20.18
CA ILE A 26 14.66 16.44 -20.00
C ILE A 26 14.37 16.19 -18.52
N ILE A 27 15.38 16.32 -17.64
CA ILE A 27 15.21 16.15 -16.19
C ILE A 27 14.21 17.17 -15.64
N ILE A 28 14.35 18.45 -16.02
CA ILE A 28 13.41 19.50 -15.57
C ILE A 28 11.99 19.20 -16.05
N LEU A 29 11.81 18.83 -17.32
CA LEU A 29 10.51 18.45 -17.87
C LEU A 29 9.91 17.25 -17.15
N PHE A 30 10.74 16.25 -16.80
CA PHE A 30 10.32 15.09 -16.02
C PHE A 30 9.79 15.48 -14.64
N PHE A 31 10.56 16.28 -13.88
CA PHE A 31 10.10 16.76 -12.56
C PHE A 31 8.84 17.61 -12.66
N PHE A 32 8.73 18.45 -13.68
CA PHE A 32 7.54 19.24 -13.92
C PHE A 32 6.32 18.38 -14.27
N PHE A 33 6.51 17.33 -15.07
CA PHE A 33 5.49 16.34 -15.37
C PHE A 33 4.99 15.65 -14.09
N ILE A 34 5.91 15.10 -13.28
CA ILE A 34 5.56 14.45 -11.99
C ILE A 34 4.86 15.42 -11.04
N MET A 35 5.29 16.68 -10.99
CA MET A 35 4.65 17.70 -10.16
C MET A 35 3.20 17.97 -10.56
N ILE A 36 2.91 17.98 -11.87
CA ILE A 36 1.55 18.17 -12.40
C ILE A 36 0.69 16.93 -12.18
N THR A 37 1.26 15.74 -12.33
CA THR A 37 0.54 14.47 -12.22
C THR A 37 0.59 13.87 -10.81
N GLU A 38 1.12 14.61 -9.82
CA GLU A 38 1.21 14.14 -8.44
C GLU A 38 -0.18 13.81 -7.90
N PHE A 39 -0.33 12.58 -7.42
CA PHE A 39 -1.55 12.13 -6.76
C PHE A 39 -1.76 12.87 -5.43
N LYS A 40 -2.81 13.69 -5.37
CA LYS A 40 -3.18 14.50 -4.20
C LYS A 40 -4.63 14.19 -3.83
N PRO A 41 -4.89 13.03 -3.21
CA PRO A 41 -6.24 12.69 -2.81
C PRO A 41 -6.71 13.63 -1.69
N GLU A 42 -8.02 13.83 -1.61
CA GLU A 42 -8.62 14.60 -0.52
C GLU A 42 -8.44 13.88 0.83
N ASP A 43 -8.66 14.59 1.94
CA ASP A 43 -8.55 14.02 3.28
C ASP A 43 -9.56 12.88 3.48
N ARG A 44 -10.75 13.01 2.89
CA ARG A 44 -11.83 12.04 2.92
C ARG A 44 -12.50 11.98 1.56
N THR A 45 -12.65 10.79 1.01
CA THR A 45 -13.28 10.58 -0.30
C THR A 45 -14.17 9.35 -0.24
N ALA A 46 -15.42 9.48 -0.69
CA ALA A 46 -16.28 8.31 -0.88
C ALA A 46 -15.68 7.39 -1.94
N VAL A 47 -15.75 6.08 -1.70
CA VAL A 47 -15.21 5.06 -2.60
C VAL A 47 -16.36 4.22 -3.13
N ASP A 48 -16.26 3.85 -4.40
CA ASP A 48 -17.25 3.00 -5.04
C ASP A 48 -17.28 1.61 -4.38
N VAL A 49 -18.50 1.09 -4.26
CA VAL A 49 -18.78 -0.28 -3.84
C VAL A 49 -19.38 -1.00 -5.03
N GLU A 50 -18.76 -2.10 -5.41
CA GLU A 50 -19.22 -2.94 -6.51
C GLU A 50 -19.79 -4.26 -5.96
N GLY A 51 -20.90 -4.73 -6.52
CA GLY A 51 -21.46 -6.05 -6.23
C GLY A 51 -22.88 -6.04 -5.67
N ASP A 52 -23.29 -7.18 -5.09
CA ASP A 52 -24.67 -7.50 -4.74
C ASP A 52 -24.97 -7.46 -3.23
N ASP A 53 -26.23 -7.20 -2.91
CA ASP A 53 -26.73 -6.88 -1.56
C ASP A 53 -27.06 -8.13 -0.71
N ALA A 54 -26.05 -8.92 -0.31
CA ALA A 54 -26.24 -10.00 0.66
C ALA A 54 -26.29 -9.47 2.11
N GLU A 55 -27.38 -9.67 2.84
CA GLU A 55 -27.48 -9.21 4.24
C GLU A 55 -26.41 -9.84 5.16
N PHE A 56 -25.96 -9.09 6.17
CA PHE A 56 -25.14 -9.60 7.25
C PHE A 56 -26.02 -9.89 8.48
N ASP A 57 -26.15 -11.18 8.82
CA ASP A 57 -27.03 -11.71 9.86
C ASP A 57 -26.30 -12.85 10.61
N LYS A 58 -25.12 -12.52 11.15
CA LYS A 58 -24.24 -13.48 11.83
C LYS A 58 -23.76 -12.93 13.16
N ASP A 59 -23.70 -13.82 14.15
CA ASP A 59 -23.11 -13.54 15.47
C ASP A 59 -21.58 -13.65 15.46
N TYR A 60 -21.04 -14.48 14.56
CA TYR A 60 -19.60 -14.74 14.39
C TYR A 60 -19.24 -14.61 12.92
N PHE A 61 -18.07 -14.06 12.64
CA PHE A 61 -17.53 -13.90 11.30
C PHE A 61 -16.02 -14.03 11.31
N ASP A 62 -15.47 -14.40 10.17
CA ASP A 62 -14.02 -14.52 9.98
C ASP A 62 -13.51 -13.40 9.08
N ILE A 63 -12.30 -12.92 9.37
CA ILE A 63 -11.58 -11.95 8.52
C ILE A 63 -10.19 -12.49 8.22
N VAL A 64 -9.82 -12.46 6.94
CA VAL A 64 -8.42 -12.60 6.53
C VAL A 64 -7.84 -11.22 6.25
N THR A 65 -6.67 -10.94 6.82
CA THR A 65 -5.86 -9.77 6.46
C THR A 65 -4.58 -10.22 5.79
N LEU A 66 -4.27 -9.68 4.61
CA LEU A 66 -3.11 -10.08 3.83
C LEU A 66 -2.57 -8.89 3.03
N ASN A 67 -1.33 -8.49 3.32
CA ASN A 67 -0.56 -7.70 2.38
C ASN A 67 -0.09 -8.63 1.25
N THR A 68 -0.58 -8.40 0.03
CA THR A 68 -0.32 -9.26 -1.13
C THR A 68 1.04 -9.01 -1.77
N GLY A 69 1.76 -7.97 -1.34
CA GLY A 69 3.05 -7.57 -1.89
C GLY A 69 3.00 -7.39 -3.40
N TYR A 70 1.89 -6.85 -3.93
CA TYR A 70 1.61 -6.66 -5.37
C TYR A 70 1.91 -7.90 -6.22
N ALA A 71 1.72 -9.08 -5.61
CA ALA A 71 2.09 -10.38 -6.14
C ALA A 71 3.51 -10.45 -6.73
N GLY A 72 4.42 -9.59 -6.25
CA GLY A 72 5.78 -9.43 -6.77
C GLY A 72 6.88 -9.72 -5.74
N LEU A 73 6.51 -9.91 -4.47
CA LEU A 73 7.42 -10.18 -3.36
C LEU A 73 7.40 -11.67 -2.97
N SER A 74 7.74 -12.56 -3.90
CA SER A 74 7.87 -14.01 -3.63
C SER A 74 9.13 -14.34 -2.83
N GLU A 75 9.22 -15.57 -2.31
CA GLU A 75 10.36 -16.06 -1.50
C GLU A 75 11.73 -15.84 -2.17
N ASP A 76 11.78 -15.88 -3.50
CA ASP A 76 12.99 -15.72 -4.31
C ASP A 76 13.28 -14.27 -4.72
N MET A 77 12.52 -13.30 -4.17
CA MET A 77 12.71 -11.87 -4.42
C MET A 77 13.80 -11.30 -3.50
N ASP A 78 14.85 -10.76 -4.13
CA ASP A 78 15.96 -10.09 -3.43
C ASP A 78 15.70 -8.59 -3.31
N PHE A 79 14.70 -8.19 -2.52
CA PHE A 79 14.16 -6.84 -2.59
C PHE A 79 15.13 -5.74 -2.13
N PHE A 80 15.26 -4.67 -2.91
CA PHE A 80 16.24 -3.61 -2.65
C PHE A 80 15.99 -2.80 -1.37
N MET A 81 14.72 -2.62 -0.97
CA MET A 81 14.41 -1.95 0.31
C MET A 81 14.73 -2.84 1.51
N ASP A 82 14.88 -4.15 1.28
CA ASP A 82 15.30 -5.14 2.27
C ASP A 82 16.81 -5.39 2.22
N GLY A 83 17.57 -4.58 1.45
CA GLY A 83 19.02 -4.65 1.33
C GLY A 83 19.55 -5.48 0.17
N GLY A 84 18.65 -6.01 -0.68
CA GLY A 84 18.98 -6.74 -1.91
C GLY A 84 19.26 -5.86 -3.13
N GLU A 85 19.33 -6.47 -4.32
CA GLU A 85 19.53 -5.78 -5.62
C GLU A 85 18.28 -5.77 -6.52
N GLY A 86 17.29 -6.61 -6.22
CA GLY A 86 16.05 -6.79 -6.97
C GLY A 86 15.05 -5.65 -6.77
N VAL A 87 14.53 -5.12 -7.88
CA VAL A 87 13.56 -4.00 -7.87
C VAL A 87 12.17 -4.44 -8.30
N ASN A 88 12.11 -5.18 -9.41
CA ASN A 88 10.87 -5.67 -10.00
C ASN A 88 10.91 -7.20 -10.02
N PRO A 89 9.73 -7.87 -10.03
CA PRO A 89 9.63 -9.31 -10.20
C PRO A 89 10.33 -9.76 -11.49
N LYS A 90 10.69 -11.05 -11.58
CA LYS A 90 11.51 -11.56 -12.70
C LYS A 90 10.74 -11.60 -14.01
N SER A 91 9.44 -11.88 -13.95
CA SER A 91 8.59 -11.99 -15.13
C SER A 91 7.12 -11.74 -14.81
N LYS A 92 6.34 -11.44 -15.86
CA LYS A 92 4.88 -11.39 -15.78
C LYS A 92 4.27 -12.73 -15.36
N GLU A 93 4.86 -13.83 -15.82
CA GLU A 93 4.43 -15.20 -15.49
C GLU A 93 4.56 -15.46 -13.98
N GLN A 94 5.67 -15.07 -13.36
CA GLN A 94 5.86 -15.18 -11.91
C GLN A 94 4.78 -14.41 -11.13
N VAL A 95 4.43 -13.19 -11.57
CA VAL A 95 3.38 -12.40 -10.92
C VAL A 95 2.01 -13.07 -11.08
N GLN A 96 1.72 -13.67 -12.25
CA GLN A 96 0.48 -14.43 -12.46
C GLN A 96 0.42 -15.68 -11.58
N ASP A 97 1.52 -16.40 -11.45
CA ASP A 97 1.63 -17.57 -10.56
C ASP A 97 1.43 -17.18 -9.10
N ASN A 98 2.03 -16.06 -8.67
CA ASN A 98 1.83 -15.50 -7.34
C ASN A 98 0.37 -15.10 -7.09
N ILE A 99 -0.30 -14.44 -8.05
CA ILE A 99 -1.74 -14.11 -7.96
C ILE A 99 -2.58 -15.39 -7.82
N ALA A 100 -2.24 -16.46 -8.57
CA ALA A 100 -2.94 -17.73 -8.46
C ALA A 100 -2.73 -18.40 -7.09
N GLY A 101 -1.49 -18.37 -6.57
CA GLY A 101 -1.17 -18.84 -5.23
C GLY A 101 -1.91 -18.09 -4.13
N ILE A 102 -1.94 -16.75 -4.21
CA ILE A 102 -2.69 -15.89 -3.29
C ILE A 102 -4.17 -16.25 -3.33
N ASN A 103 -4.78 -16.35 -4.51
CA ASN A 103 -6.19 -16.77 -4.63
C ASN A 103 -6.45 -18.13 -3.97
N ASN A 104 -5.59 -19.12 -4.17
CA ASN A 104 -5.74 -20.43 -3.51
C ASN A 104 -5.70 -20.33 -1.98
N ILE A 105 -4.87 -19.43 -1.42
CA ILE A 105 -4.82 -19.17 0.02
C ILE A 105 -6.11 -18.50 0.49
N LEU A 106 -6.57 -17.46 -0.22
CA LEU A 106 -7.81 -16.75 0.12
C LEU A 106 -9.03 -17.69 0.07
N ASP A 107 -9.10 -18.55 -0.95
CA ASP A 107 -10.17 -19.54 -1.14
C ASP A 107 -10.11 -20.67 -0.09
N LEU A 108 -8.95 -20.97 0.48
CA LEU A 108 -8.82 -21.99 1.53
C LEU A 108 -9.49 -21.57 2.84
N PHE A 109 -9.39 -20.29 3.20
CA PHE A 109 -9.93 -19.78 4.46
C PHE A 109 -11.43 -19.48 4.39
N GLU A 110 -11.95 -19.16 3.20
CA GLU A 110 -13.35 -18.78 2.97
C GLU A 110 -13.95 -17.78 4.00
N PRO A 111 -13.23 -16.72 4.43
CA PRO A 111 -13.74 -15.79 5.44
C PRO A 111 -14.95 -14.97 4.93
N ASP A 112 -15.60 -14.27 5.84
CA ASP A 112 -16.68 -13.34 5.52
C ASP A 112 -16.16 -12.02 4.93
N PHE A 113 -14.97 -11.59 5.38
CA PHE A 113 -14.33 -10.37 4.92
C PHE A 113 -12.83 -10.58 4.66
N TYR A 114 -12.29 -9.80 3.73
CA TYR A 114 -10.87 -9.80 3.41
C TYR A 114 -10.34 -8.37 3.44
N PHE A 115 -9.21 -8.14 4.11
CA PHE A 115 -8.43 -6.91 4.06
C PHE A 115 -7.17 -7.17 3.26
N LEU A 116 -7.11 -6.66 2.03
CA LEU A 116 -5.94 -6.78 1.17
C LEU A 116 -5.19 -5.45 1.09
N GLN A 117 -3.86 -5.51 1.17
CA GLN A 117 -2.97 -4.36 1.00
C GLN A 117 -1.97 -4.62 -0.13
N GLU A 118 -1.44 -3.54 -0.73
CA GLU A 118 -0.53 -3.62 -1.90
C GLU A 118 -1.16 -4.33 -3.10
N VAL A 119 -2.42 -3.99 -3.38
CA VAL A 119 -3.14 -4.49 -4.55
C VAL A 119 -2.87 -3.57 -5.72
N ASP A 120 -2.13 -4.05 -6.73
CA ASP A 120 -1.80 -3.25 -7.92
C ASP A 120 -2.90 -3.34 -8.98
N LYS A 121 -3.21 -2.20 -9.62
CA LYS A 121 -4.22 -2.11 -10.68
C LYS A 121 -3.58 -1.93 -12.07
N ASP A 122 -2.54 -1.10 -12.16
CA ASP A 122 -1.87 -0.79 -13.44
C ASP A 122 -0.41 -0.36 -13.24
N SER A 123 0.32 -1.05 -12.36
CA SER A 123 1.72 -0.72 -12.08
C SER A 123 2.70 -1.41 -13.04
N SER A 124 3.83 -0.75 -13.31
CA SER A 124 4.95 -1.34 -14.05
C SER A 124 5.55 -2.55 -13.31
N ARG A 125 5.65 -2.48 -11.97
CA ARG A 125 6.20 -3.58 -11.13
C ARG A 125 5.34 -4.85 -11.12
N SER A 126 4.05 -4.75 -11.44
CA SER A 126 3.14 -5.90 -11.58
C SER A 126 2.82 -6.22 -13.04
N TYR A 127 3.60 -5.67 -13.99
CA TYR A 127 3.40 -5.85 -15.44
C TYR A 127 2.00 -5.43 -15.93
N HIS A 128 1.43 -4.38 -15.34
CA HIS A 128 0.12 -3.84 -15.69
C HIS A 128 -1.00 -4.87 -15.57
N LEU A 129 -0.87 -5.79 -14.61
CA LEU A 129 -1.93 -6.73 -14.23
C LEU A 129 -2.86 -6.04 -13.24
N ASP A 130 -4.16 -6.16 -13.50
CA ASP A 130 -5.20 -5.68 -12.60
C ASP A 130 -5.51 -6.74 -11.54
N GLU A 131 -4.87 -6.64 -10.38
CA GLU A 131 -5.08 -7.53 -9.25
C GLU A 131 -6.47 -7.36 -8.63
N THR A 132 -7.05 -6.16 -8.72
CA THR A 132 -8.41 -5.90 -8.23
C THR A 132 -9.43 -6.76 -8.97
N ALA A 133 -9.21 -7.03 -10.26
CA ALA A 133 -10.00 -7.95 -11.06
C ALA A 133 -9.55 -9.42 -10.96
N ALA A 134 -8.27 -9.66 -10.65
CA ALA A 134 -7.70 -11.01 -10.62
C ALA A 134 -7.92 -11.74 -9.30
N PHE A 135 -8.11 -11.04 -8.18
CA PHE A 135 -8.51 -11.67 -6.92
C PHE A 135 -9.97 -12.10 -7.02
N LYS A 136 -10.19 -13.42 -7.13
CA LYS A 136 -11.46 -14.09 -7.44
C LYS A 136 -12.10 -14.75 -6.22
N SER A 137 -11.62 -14.44 -5.02
CA SER A 137 -12.20 -15.00 -3.79
C SER A 137 -13.72 -14.87 -3.82
N SER A 138 -14.43 -15.83 -3.21
CA SER A 138 -15.90 -15.81 -3.17
C SER A 138 -16.40 -14.58 -2.40
N TYR A 139 -16.51 -13.44 -3.07
CA TYR A 139 -17.03 -12.17 -2.55
C TYR A 139 -18.31 -11.77 -3.30
N ASN A 140 -19.21 -11.11 -2.58
CA ASN A 140 -20.43 -10.54 -3.13
C ASN A 140 -20.29 -9.04 -3.35
N THR A 141 -19.57 -8.34 -2.47
CA THR A 141 -19.22 -6.94 -2.66
C THR A 141 -17.73 -6.70 -2.48
N ARG A 142 -17.23 -5.64 -3.14
CA ARG A 142 -15.85 -5.19 -3.04
C ARG A 142 -15.75 -3.68 -3.10
N THR A 143 -14.65 -3.17 -2.57
CA THR A 143 -14.29 -1.76 -2.68
C THR A 143 -12.77 -1.60 -2.62
N TYR A 144 -12.24 -0.59 -3.29
CA TYR A 144 -10.80 -0.39 -3.50
C TYR A 144 -10.44 1.08 -3.39
N ALA A 145 -9.45 1.40 -2.55
CA ALA A 145 -8.95 2.74 -2.37
C ALA A 145 -7.47 2.85 -2.74
N GLN A 146 -7.17 3.72 -3.71
CA GLN A 146 -5.80 4.03 -4.09
C GLN A 146 -5.04 4.70 -2.92
N ASN A 147 -3.85 4.19 -2.65
CA ASN A 147 -2.93 4.73 -1.64
C ASN A 147 -1.51 4.92 -2.18
N TYR A 148 -1.24 4.48 -3.42
CA TYR A 148 0.00 4.77 -4.12
C TYR A 148 -0.23 4.93 -5.62
N VAL A 149 -0.22 6.18 -6.08
CA VAL A 149 -0.30 6.50 -7.51
C VAL A 149 0.85 7.43 -7.85
N CYS A 150 1.70 7.03 -8.80
CA CYS A 150 2.82 7.82 -9.28
C CYS A 150 3.04 7.54 -10.77
N SER A 151 3.11 8.60 -11.59
CA SER A 151 3.29 8.41 -13.04
C SER A 151 4.63 7.79 -13.40
N TRP A 152 5.67 8.00 -12.59
CA TRP A 152 6.96 7.33 -12.75
C TRP A 152 7.84 7.51 -11.52
N VAL A 153 8.24 6.40 -10.90
CA VAL A 153 9.21 6.36 -9.81
C VAL A 153 10.60 6.08 -10.41
N PRO A 154 11.52 7.06 -10.44
CA PRO A 154 12.78 6.98 -11.19
C PRO A 154 13.92 6.32 -10.40
N TYR A 155 13.61 5.55 -9.37
CA TYR A 155 14.58 4.93 -8.45
C TYR A 155 14.02 3.64 -7.85
N PRO A 156 14.87 2.65 -7.49
CA PRO A 156 16.30 2.48 -7.82
C PRO A 156 16.55 2.19 -9.30
N MET A 157 17.73 1.71 -9.70
CA MET A 157 17.99 1.23 -11.07
C MET A 157 18.04 -0.31 -11.06
N PRO A 158 17.27 -1.03 -11.90
CA PRO A 158 16.25 -0.51 -12.82
C PRO A 158 15.10 0.20 -12.10
N MET A 159 14.49 1.20 -12.76
CA MET A 159 13.42 2.02 -12.16
C MET A 159 12.16 1.20 -11.86
N ILE A 160 11.48 1.54 -10.77
CA ILE A 160 10.16 0.98 -10.42
C ILE A 160 9.14 1.30 -11.52
N GLY A 161 9.19 2.50 -12.10
CA GLY A 161 8.28 2.91 -13.17
C GLY A 161 6.95 3.45 -12.66
N ALA A 162 5.89 3.33 -13.46
CA ALA A 162 4.55 3.80 -13.08
C ALA A 162 3.96 2.91 -11.98
N VAL A 163 3.20 3.50 -11.06
CA VAL A 163 2.53 2.77 -9.98
C VAL A 163 1.08 3.23 -9.87
N ASP A 164 0.16 2.27 -9.82
CA ASP A 164 -1.24 2.42 -9.43
C ASP A 164 -1.60 1.26 -8.51
N SER A 165 -1.64 1.55 -7.21
CA SER A 165 -1.82 0.57 -6.14
C SER A 165 -2.70 1.11 -5.01
N GLY A 166 -3.28 0.19 -4.25
CA GLY A 166 -4.25 0.51 -3.21
C GLY A 166 -4.42 -0.57 -2.16
N ILE A 167 -5.45 -0.35 -1.35
CA ILE A 167 -5.99 -1.29 -0.38
C ILE A 167 -7.40 -1.67 -0.80
N MET A 168 -7.77 -2.94 -0.57
CA MET A 168 -9.02 -3.51 -1.05
C MET A 168 -9.73 -4.23 0.09
N THR A 169 -11.03 -4.02 0.22
CA THR A 169 -11.89 -4.80 1.10
C THR A 169 -12.82 -5.65 0.25
N LEU A 170 -12.80 -6.97 0.45
CA LEU A 170 -13.73 -7.92 -0.14
C LEU A 170 -14.69 -8.42 0.94
N SER A 171 -15.94 -8.66 0.57
CA SER A 171 -16.99 -9.04 1.51
C SER A 171 -17.96 -10.04 0.88
N LYS A 172 -18.31 -11.10 1.62
CA LYS A 172 -19.44 -11.99 1.29
C LYS A 172 -20.80 -11.34 1.57
N HIS A 173 -20.81 -10.17 2.19
CA HIS A 173 -22.00 -9.42 2.57
C HIS A 173 -22.03 -8.05 1.90
N LYS A 174 -23.16 -7.35 2.05
CA LYS A 174 -23.38 -6.00 1.57
C LYS A 174 -22.45 -5.02 2.28
N ILE A 175 -21.72 -4.23 1.51
CA ILE A 175 -21.11 -2.98 1.97
C ILE A 175 -22.06 -1.84 1.58
N SER A 176 -22.58 -1.09 2.54
CA SER A 176 -23.51 0.03 2.28
C SER A 176 -22.80 1.28 1.79
N SER A 177 -21.58 1.50 2.26
CA SER A 177 -20.73 2.62 1.88
C SER A 177 -19.27 2.34 2.23
N ALA A 178 -18.37 3.00 1.50
CA ALA A 178 -16.94 2.97 1.73
C ALA A 178 -16.36 4.38 1.65
N GLU A 179 -15.36 4.66 2.48
CA GLU A 179 -14.66 5.94 2.54
C GLU A 179 -13.16 5.70 2.65
N ARG A 180 -12.40 6.39 1.80
CA ARG A 180 -10.96 6.53 1.90
C ARG A 180 -10.65 7.71 2.80
N ILE A 181 -9.93 7.48 3.89
CA ILE A 181 -9.44 8.52 4.80
C ILE A 181 -7.91 8.62 4.65
N SER A 182 -7.41 9.76 4.20
CA SER A 182 -5.96 10.01 4.10
C SER A 182 -5.29 9.96 5.47
N LEU A 183 -4.09 9.39 5.50
CA LEU A 183 -3.19 9.40 6.65
C LEU A 183 -2.03 10.37 6.38
N PRO A 184 -1.55 11.10 7.41
CA PRO A 184 -0.47 12.05 7.25
C PRO A 184 0.83 11.36 6.85
N ASN A 185 1.62 12.02 6.02
CA ASN A 185 2.96 11.60 5.63
C ASN A 185 3.89 12.82 5.76
N ASN A 186 4.96 12.68 6.55
CA ASN A 186 5.87 13.78 6.86
C ASN A 186 7.09 13.83 5.93
N ILE A 187 7.10 13.04 4.85
CA ILE A 187 8.13 13.10 3.82
C ILE A 187 8.11 14.46 3.13
N SER A 188 9.28 15.10 3.06
CA SER A 188 9.43 16.41 2.45
C SER A 188 9.38 16.36 0.91
N TRP A 189 8.92 17.46 0.32
CA TRP A 189 9.09 17.71 -1.10
C TRP A 189 10.59 17.84 -1.43
N PRO A 190 11.10 17.29 -2.55
CA PRO A 190 10.37 16.66 -3.66
C PRO A 190 10.12 15.15 -3.52
N LYS A 191 10.69 14.49 -2.51
CA LYS A 191 10.58 13.03 -2.35
C LYS A 191 9.12 12.58 -2.26
N SER A 192 8.28 13.35 -1.55
CA SER A 192 6.87 13.04 -1.35
C SER A 192 6.05 12.87 -2.64
N MET A 193 6.48 13.45 -3.77
CA MET A 193 5.79 13.29 -5.06
C MET A 193 5.88 11.86 -5.61
N PHE A 194 6.85 11.07 -5.14
CA PHE A 194 7.12 9.70 -5.58
C PHE A 194 6.67 8.63 -4.58
N MET A 195 6.14 9.04 -3.41
CA MET A 195 5.86 8.17 -2.27
C MET A 195 4.37 7.90 -2.09
N LEU A 196 4.06 6.87 -1.30
CA LEU A 196 2.69 6.50 -0.95
C LEU A 196 1.93 7.64 -0.25
N LYS A 197 0.67 7.80 -0.64
CA LYS A 197 -0.32 8.65 0.05
C LYS A 197 -1.20 7.73 0.90
N ARG A 198 -0.62 7.28 2.02
CA ARG A 198 -1.20 6.34 2.99
C ARG A 198 -2.65 6.68 3.31
N CYS A 199 -3.48 5.67 3.52
CA CYS A 199 -4.89 5.85 3.87
C CYS A 199 -5.44 4.67 4.68
N MET A 200 -6.62 4.88 5.23
CA MET A 200 -7.53 3.85 5.71
C MET A 200 -8.70 3.74 4.72
N LEU A 201 -9.20 2.52 4.53
CA LEU A 201 -10.44 2.22 3.82
C LEU A 201 -11.46 1.75 4.85
N VAL A 202 -12.40 2.63 5.15
CA VAL A 202 -13.49 2.38 6.10
C VAL A 202 -14.69 1.89 5.33
N THR A 203 -15.19 0.70 5.65
CA THR A 203 -16.36 0.11 5.01
C THR A 203 -17.44 -0.14 6.04
N ARG A 204 -18.68 0.23 5.72
CA ARG A 204 -19.85 0.03 6.58
C ARG A 204 -20.66 -1.16 6.09
N VAL A 205 -20.90 -2.12 6.98
CA VAL A 205 -21.70 -3.33 6.73
C VAL A 205 -22.95 -3.25 7.60
N PRO A 206 -24.14 -3.10 7.02
CA PRO A 206 -25.39 -3.10 7.77
C PRO A 206 -25.64 -4.46 8.44
N ILE A 207 -26.03 -4.43 9.72
CA ILE A 207 -26.41 -5.64 10.45
C ILE A 207 -27.93 -5.78 10.39
N LYS A 208 -28.42 -6.94 9.94
CA LYS A 208 -29.85 -7.18 9.77
C LYS A 208 -30.61 -6.96 11.09
N GLY A 209 -31.69 -6.19 11.02
CA GLY A 209 -32.55 -5.91 12.18
C GLY A 209 -31.92 -5.00 13.23
N SER A 210 -30.82 -4.31 12.91
CA SER A 210 -30.10 -3.40 13.81
C SER A 210 -29.93 -2.03 13.18
N GLU A 211 -30.01 -0.98 14.00
CA GLU A 211 -29.61 0.38 13.63
C GLU A 211 -28.09 0.60 13.77
N LYS A 212 -27.35 -0.43 14.21
CA LYS A 212 -25.90 -0.45 14.33
C LYS A 212 -25.27 -1.14 13.14
N GLU A 213 -24.05 -0.74 12.83
CA GLU A 213 -23.29 -1.30 11.71
C GLU A 213 -22.04 -2.03 12.22
N LEU A 214 -21.55 -2.96 11.41
CA LEU A 214 -20.18 -3.43 11.49
C LEU A 214 -19.31 -2.51 10.64
N VAL A 215 -18.41 -1.79 11.31
CA VAL A 215 -17.43 -0.89 10.68
C VAL A 215 -16.11 -1.61 10.60
N LEU A 216 -15.66 -1.82 9.37
CA LEU A 216 -14.41 -2.48 9.04
C LEU A 216 -13.42 -1.43 8.55
N VAL A 217 -12.22 -1.41 9.14
CA VAL A 217 -11.16 -0.43 8.82
C VAL A 217 -9.93 -1.19 8.32
N ASN A 218 -9.74 -1.22 7.00
CA ASN A 218 -8.54 -1.75 6.37
C ASN A 218 -7.50 -0.63 6.24
N PHE A 219 -6.23 -0.89 6.58
CA PHE A 219 -5.16 0.09 6.40
C PHE A 219 -3.83 -0.54 5.99
N HIS A 220 -2.93 0.32 5.48
CA HIS A 220 -1.53 0.01 5.27
C HIS A 220 -0.69 1.19 5.77
N LEU A 221 -0.20 1.08 7.02
CA LEU A 221 0.49 2.16 7.73
C LEU A 221 1.93 2.34 7.27
N GLU A 222 2.56 3.42 7.73
CA GLU A 222 3.90 3.82 7.31
C GLU A 222 5.01 2.85 7.75
N ALA A 223 5.89 2.52 6.82
CA ALA A 223 7.00 1.58 7.00
C ALA A 223 8.35 2.28 7.20
N TYR A 224 8.64 3.30 6.39
CA TYR A 224 10.00 3.80 6.16
C TYR A 224 10.22 5.22 6.69
N ASP A 225 9.20 5.85 7.27
CA ASP A 225 9.31 7.17 7.88
C ASP A 225 9.64 7.08 9.39
N THR A 226 9.71 8.25 10.04
CA THR A 226 9.98 8.41 11.46
C THR A 226 8.97 7.71 12.36
N ASP A 227 9.38 7.40 13.59
CA ASP A 227 8.50 6.83 14.61
C ASP A 227 7.33 7.79 14.92
N GLU A 228 7.54 9.10 14.81
CA GLU A 228 6.52 10.13 14.97
C GLU A 228 5.40 9.99 13.94
N THR A 229 5.74 9.81 12.65
CA THR A 229 4.74 9.58 11.60
C THR A 229 3.95 8.29 11.88
N LYS A 230 4.62 7.21 12.29
CA LYS A 230 3.96 5.93 12.61
C LYS A 230 3.01 6.05 13.79
N GLU A 231 3.44 6.72 14.86
CA GLU A 231 2.61 7.00 16.03
C GLU A 231 1.43 7.90 15.69
N GLN A 232 1.63 8.94 14.90
CA GLN A 232 0.57 9.84 14.45
C GLN A 232 -0.51 9.09 13.66
N GLN A 233 -0.11 8.24 12.71
CA GLN A 233 -1.04 7.41 11.95
C GLN A 233 -1.79 6.43 12.84
N ASN A 234 -1.09 5.74 13.75
CA ASN A 234 -1.70 4.84 14.72
C ASN A 234 -2.74 5.56 15.59
N ASN A 235 -2.42 6.75 16.11
CA ASN A 235 -3.34 7.55 16.92
C ASN A 235 -4.61 7.94 16.14
N ILE A 236 -4.50 8.20 14.84
CA ILE A 236 -5.68 8.46 13.99
C ILE A 236 -6.56 7.20 13.89
N VAL A 237 -5.96 6.02 13.71
CA VAL A 237 -6.70 4.73 13.74
C VAL A 237 -7.40 4.56 15.08
N MET A 238 -6.69 4.71 16.19
CA MET A 238 -7.26 4.53 17.54
C MET A 238 -8.40 5.50 17.84
N ASN A 239 -8.28 6.76 17.41
CA ASN A 239 -9.35 7.74 17.55
C ASN A 239 -10.58 7.41 16.69
N LEU A 240 -10.36 6.92 15.46
CA LEU A 240 -11.46 6.51 14.57
C LEU A 240 -12.24 5.34 15.18
N ILE A 241 -11.55 4.27 15.59
CA ILE A 241 -12.22 3.07 16.12
C ILE A 241 -12.95 3.37 17.43
N LYS A 242 -12.36 4.24 18.28
CA LYS A 242 -13.01 4.73 19.51
C LYS A 242 -14.29 5.50 19.19
N SER A 243 -14.23 6.46 18.26
CA SER A 243 -15.38 7.26 17.86
C SER A 243 -16.51 6.39 17.28
N GLU A 244 -16.21 5.37 16.49
CA GLU A 244 -17.24 4.46 15.97
C GLU A 244 -17.81 3.56 17.05
N TYR A 245 -16.98 3.07 17.97
CA TYR A 245 -17.44 2.29 19.12
C TYR A 245 -18.36 3.10 20.04
N GLU A 246 -18.04 4.38 20.31
CA GLU A 246 -18.88 5.30 21.09
C GLU A 246 -20.25 5.58 20.44
N LYS A 247 -20.37 5.44 19.11
CA LYS A 247 -21.66 5.48 18.40
C LYS A 247 -22.47 4.18 18.58
N GLY A 248 -21.88 3.16 19.19
CA GLY A 248 -22.45 1.83 19.40
C GLY A 248 -22.30 0.89 18.20
N ASN A 249 -21.39 1.21 17.27
CA ASN A 249 -21.07 0.31 16.16
C ASN A 249 -20.11 -0.81 16.61
N TYR A 250 -20.14 -1.92 15.91
CA TYR A 250 -19.12 -2.97 16.04
C TYR A 250 -17.94 -2.59 15.16
N VAL A 251 -16.72 -2.66 15.68
CA VAL A 251 -15.55 -2.14 14.97
C VAL A 251 -14.46 -3.18 14.91
N VAL A 252 -13.97 -3.46 13.70
CA VAL A 252 -12.74 -4.22 13.47
C VAL A 252 -11.81 -3.38 12.62
N ALA A 253 -10.57 -3.24 13.07
CA ALA A 253 -9.54 -2.52 12.33
C ALA A 253 -8.31 -3.42 12.21
N GLY A 254 -7.78 -3.53 10.99
CA GLY A 254 -6.69 -4.44 10.68
C GLY A 254 -6.04 -4.12 9.35
N GLY A 255 -4.92 -4.78 9.10
CA GLY A 255 -4.09 -4.53 7.93
C GLY A 255 -2.62 -4.56 8.31
N ASP A 256 -1.80 -3.94 7.46
CA ASP A 256 -0.35 -3.89 7.68
C ASP A 256 0.00 -2.71 8.58
N PHE A 257 0.26 -3.00 9.85
CA PHE A 257 0.66 -2.01 10.86
C PHE A 257 2.10 -1.50 10.67
N LYS A 258 3.00 -2.28 10.03
CA LYS A 258 4.45 -2.03 10.00
C LYS A 258 5.08 -1.79 11.40
N MET A 259 4.47 -2.36 12.44
CA MET A 259 4.87 -2.19 13.84
C MET A 259 4.83 -3.56 14.55
N ASN A 260 5.69 -3.73 15.56
CA ASN A 260 5.68 -4.92 16.40
C ASN A 260 4.51 -4.87 17.38
N PHE A 261 3.78 -5.97 17.52
CA PHE A 261 2.76 -6.12 18.54
C PHE A 261 3.36 -6.32 19.94
N PRO A 262 2.61 -6.00 21.01
CA PRO A 262 3.05 -6.26 22.37
C PRO A 262 3.45 -7.73 22.58
N GLY A 263 4.50 -7.99 23.36
CA GLY A 263 4.88 -9.35 23.74
C GLY A 263 5.53 -10.21 22.65
N MET A 264 5.71 -9.71 21.43
CA MET A 264 6.55 -10.39 20.42
C MET A 264 8.00 -10.50 20.91
N THR A 265 8.52 -11.72 20.99
CA THR A 265 9.89 -12.01 21.45
C THR A 265 10.89 -12.12 20.30
N LYS A 266 10.41 -12.48 19.10
CA LYS A 266 11.19 -12.49 17.87
C LYS A 266 10.98 -11.16 17.15
N GLN A 267 12.05 -10.39 17.04
CA GLN A 267 12.01 -9.16 16.26
C GLN A 267 11.83 -9.51 14.78
N LEU A 268 10.96 -8.77 14.08
CA LEU A 268 10.92 -8.83 12.61
C LEU A 268 12.33 -8.56 12.07
N PRO A 269 12.81 -9.28 11.05
CA PRO A 269 14.14 -9.08 10.50
C PRO A 269 14.29 -7.62 10.09
N TYR A 270 15.25 -6.91 10.66
CA TYR A 270 15.59 -5.54 10.31
C TYR A 270 17.05 -5.49 9.86
N ILE A 271 17.35 -4.63 8.91
CA ILE A 271 18.71 -4.45 8.40
C ILE A 271 19.46 -3.57 9.39
N GLU A 272 20.41 -4.16 10.12
CA GLU A 272 21.35 -3.39 10.93
C GLU A 272 22.33 -2.64 10.02
N GLY A 273 22.41 -1.31 10.15
CA GLY A 273 23.51 -0.52 9.60
C GLY A 273 23.13 0.61 8.66
N ASP A 274 21.94 0.58 8.05
CA ASP A 274 21.41 1.68 7.25
C ASP A 274 19.99 2.04 7.71
N GLN A 275 19.64 3.32 7.70
CA GLN A 275 18.35 3.86 8.16
C GLN A 275 17.14 3.46 7.28
N ILE A 276 17.20 2.33 6.58
CA ILE A 276 16.25 2.00 5.52
C ILE A 276 14.91 1.59 6.15
N TRP A 277 14.87 0.64 7.08
CA TRP A 277 13.61 0.21 7.70
C TRP A 277 13.77 -0.25 9.15
N ARG A 278 12.81 0.14 10.02
CA ARG A 278 12.65 -0.42 11.36
C ARG A 278 11.16 -0.50 11.73
N PRO A 279 10.69 -1.59 12.33
CA PRO A 279 9.31 -1.67 12.79
C PRO A 279 9.10 -0.72 13.98
N GLY A 280 7.96 -0.03 14.02
CA GLY A 280 7.53 0.68 15.23
C GLY A 280 7.12 -0.29 16.34
N LYS A 281 6.55 0.23 17.44
CA LYS A 281 6.09 -0.60 18.57
C LYS A 281 4.67 -0.21 18.97
N LEU A 282 3.79 -1.19 18.98
CA LEU A 282 2.45 -1.07 19.57
C LEU A 282 2.53 -1.46 21.05
N THR A 283 1.77 -0.73 21.87
CA THR A 283 1.63 -1.02 23.30
C THR A 283 0.16 -1.10 23.68
N LEU A 284 -0.17 -1.84 24.74
CA LEU A 284 -1.56 -2.07 25.14
C LEU A 284 -2.28 -0.78 25.56
N ASP A 285 -1.55 0.20 26.09
CA ASP A 285 -2.08 1.51 26.48
C ASP A 285 -2.47 2.40 25.28
N MET A 286 -2.07 2.04 24.06
CA MET A 286 -2.55 2.71 22.84
C MET A 286 -3.98 2.31 22.46
N LEU A 287 -4.47 1.16 22.95
CA LEU A 287 -5.81 0.70 22.62
C LEU A 287 -6.87 1.52 23.38
N PRO A 288 -7.95 1.95 22.72
CA PRO A 288 -9.12 2.46 23.42
C PRO A 288 -9.73 1.39 24.33
N GLU A 289 -10.42 1.84 25.38
CA GLU A 289 -11.19 0.95 26.25
C GLU A 289 -12.17 0.10 25.43
N GLY A 290 -12.23 -1.20 25.71
CA GLY A 290 -13.08 -2.15 24.98
C GLY A 290 -12.41 -2.81 23.77
N PHE A 291 -11.17 -2.44 23.42
CA PHE A 291 -10.43 -3.06 22.32
C PHE A 291 -9.35 -4.03 22.80
N SER A 292 -9.01 -4.99 21.94
CA SER A 292 -7.88 -5.91 22.11
C SER A 292 -7.20 -6.13 20.77
N PHE A 293 -5.89 -6.39 20.79
CA PHE A 293 -5.17 -6.81 19.59
C PHE A 293 -5.41 -8.29 19.32
N ALA A 294 -5.61 -8.66 18.05
CA ALA A 294 -5.63 -10.03 17.56
C ALA A 294 -4.42 -10.26 16.65
N TYR A 295 -3.45 -11.06 17.11
CA TYR A 295 -2.19 -11.32 16.42
C TYR A 295 -1.61 -12.66 16.89
N ASP A 296 -0.76 -13.27 16.05
CA ASP A 296 0.01 -14.47 16.39
C ASP A 296 1.41 -14.05 16.88
N THR A 297 1.89 -14.67 17.95
CA THR A 297 3.25 -14.44 18.49
C THR A 297 4.27 -15.49 18.07
N SER A 298 3.81 -16.56 17.40
CA SER A 298 4.60 -17.74 17.04
C SER A 298 5.20 -17.69 15.64
N VAL A 299 4.63 -16.88 14.75
CA VAL A 299 5.08 -16.70 13.36
C VAL A 299 5.14 -15.21 13.00
N PRO A 300 6.20 -14.74 12.33
CA PRO A 300 6.23 -13.40 11.73
C PRO A 300 5.33 -13.34 10.49
#